data_AF-A0A0B1SXH3-F1
#
_entry.id   AF-A0A0B1SXH3-F1
#
_cell.length_a   1.000
_cell.length_b   1.000
_cell.length_c   1.000
_cell.angle_alpha   90.00
_cell.angle_beta   90.00
_cell.angle_gamma   90.00
#
_symmetry.space_group_name_H-M   'P 1'
#
loop_
_entity.id
_entity.type
_entity.pdbx_description
1 polymer ?
#
loop_
_entity_poly.entity_id
_entity_poly.type
_entity_poly.pdbx_seq_one_letter_code
_entity_poly.pdbx_strand_id
1 'polypeptide(L)'
;MFGDHRCHYTQGAQHCVLSAASVWTGAGQTCCYDWDGWLMFSDDFEYNDQYLRFYSAGVPYRAHPFGAFPYKRPPYVPTMSNFYNDLLPYDICCKWAGHCEFYFWRRQTSTCQEYKPPTTGFVYGENHFVTYDGTRYSFHGKGFYILSMMKSPRHDFMLQARLEQPPETLWEERVRSTVMTGLAVRDNQSAVVQVFARKDHRRWRYRTDVYVDGERIFFDMPWKKIQSFNGVTIRSPPRNMNQSEIEVMFASGVGLRIEESRGLLNLVVALPHTFNETDYRSWEEPKDEPFFWQTTTPTPVFSQFDKCSTHYRTLGLLGTFNGDPHDDLTTPDCMEIRTSYPQSEFDARNVYYEFGEKWRLDRNLHIPSLFQPEHKPIYDPLSFANDRYTPLFDPWLHSNYSSWAGLIFTREEVKVLCQGVPACEYDFMSSGRREDALDTLEYERKFELKKQKGEVRVQSCGPLVKSKGVLKYPSGNNYLHGITVTFSCKPEYFLHGEQQR
;
A
#
# COMPACT_ATOMS: atom_id res chain seq x y z
N MET A 1 19.12 21.38 4.45
CA MET A 1 19.86 21.11 5.71
C MET A 1 20.92 20.07 5.40
N PHE A 2 22.18 20.36 5.67
CA PHE A 2 23.23 19.34 5.80
C PHE A 2 22.85 18.47 7.00
N GLY A 3 22.02 17.46 6.75
CA GLY A 3 21.48 16.58 7.79
C GLY A 3 22.58 15.63 8.20
N ASP A 4 23.18 15.88 9.36
CA ASP A 4 23.99 14.89 10.05
C ASP A 4 23.20 13.57 10.08
N HIS A 5 23.72 12.56 9.43
CA HIS A 5 23.08 11.24 9.26
C HIS A 5 23.16 10.43 10.57
N ARG A 6 23.61 11.07 11.65
CA ARG A 6 23.71 10.50 12.98
C ARG A 6 22.32 10.46 13.61
N CYS A 7 21.72 9.28 13.58
CA CYS A 7 20.61 8.92 14.43
C CYS A 7 21.00 9.07 15.91
N HIS A 8 20.75 10.25 16.51
CA HIS A 8 21.21 10.57 17.88
C HIS A 8 20.74 9.53 18.92
N TYR A 9 19.51 9.03 18.78
CA TYR A 9 18.90 8.08 19.72
C TYR A 9 18.96 6.61 19.26
N THR A 10 19.38 6.35 18.03
CA THR A 10 19.38 5.01 17.42
C THR A 10 20.70 4.77 16.69
N GLN A 11 21.80 4.86 17.44
CA GLN A 11 23.15 4.61 16.94
C GLN A 11 23.30 3.15 16.49
N GLY A 12 24.08 2.93 15.41
CA GLY A 12 24.22 1.60 14.79
C GLY A 12 23.12 1.24 13.78
N ALA A 13 21.99 1.96 13.79
CA ALA A 13 20.93 1.76 12.79
C ALA A 13 21.22 2.50 11.49
N GLN A 14 20.97 1.85 10.35
CA GLN A 14 20.97 2.48 9.03
C GLN A 14 19.60 3.06 8.70
N HIS A 15 18.53 2.39 9.13
CA HIS A 15 17.16 2.77 8.80
C HIS A 15 16.24 2.54 10.00
N CYS A 16 15.39 3.51 10.31
CA CYS A 16 14.35 3.36 11.33
C CYS A 16 12.98 3.72 10.76
N VAL A 17 11.99 2.92 11.11
CA VAL A 17 10.58 3.09 10.76
C VAL A 17 9.81 3.38 12.04
N LEU A 18 9.10 4.49 12.07
CA LEU A 18 8.14 4.83 13.12
C LEU A 18 6.75 4.38 12.65
N SER A 19 5.93 3.87 13.58
CA SER A 19 4.51 3.64 13.36
C SER A 19 3.85 4.90 12.78
N ALA A 20 3.00 4.75 11.77
CA ALA A 20 2.34 5.90 11.16
C ALA A 20 1.24 6.50 12.06
N ALA A 21 0.56 5.64 12.80
CA ALA A 21 -0.50 6.00 13.73
C ALA A 21 -0.15 5.50 15.13
N SER A 22 -0.64 6.22 16.13
CA SER A 22 -0.64 5.77 17.51
C SER A 22 -1.73 4.73 17.75
N VAL A 23 -1.52 3.81 18.68
CA VAL A 23 -2.61 2.98 19.22
C VAL A 23 -3.53 3.83 20.11
N TRP A 24 -4.67 3.27 20.53
CA TRP A 24 -5.69 3.96 21.34
C TRP A 24 -5.15 4.53 22.67
N THR A 25 -4.06 3.99 23.22
CA THR A 25 -3.38 4.52 24.42
C THR A 25 -2.42 5.68 24.12
N GLY A 26 -2.28 6.08 22.86
CA GLY A 26 -1.32 7.08 22.40
C GLY A 26 0.11 6.56 22.20
N ALA A 27 0.34 5.26 22.40
CA ALA A 27 1.65 4.64 22.20
C ALA A 27 1.99 4.45 20.71
N GLY A 28 3.29 4.30 20.42
CA GLY A 28 3.84 4.07 19.10
C GLY A 28 4.99 3.07 19.14
N GLN A 29 5.47 2.66 17.98
CA GLN A 29 6.62 1.75 17.88
C GLN A 29 7.65 2.29 16.90
N THR A 30 8.92 2.22 17.28
CA THR A 30 10.04 2.47 16.37
C THR A 30 10.79 1.18 16.13
N CYS A 31 10.91 0.76 14.89
CA CYS A 31 11.71 -0.40 14.46
C CYS A 31 12.96 0.12 13.75
N CYS A 32 14.14 -0.29 14.19
CA CYS A 32 15.41 0.12 13.60
C CYS A 32 16.17 -1.08 13.06
N TYR A 33 16.77 -0.90 11.90
CA TYR A 33 17.49 -1.90 11.15
C TYR A 33 18.97 -1.51 11.04
N ASP A 34 19.85 -2.49 11.21
CA ASP A 34 21.30 -2.31 11.06
C ASP A 34 21.72 -2.16 9.59
N TRP A 35 23.03 -2.10 9.32
CA TRP A 35 23.58 -1.93 7.98
C TRP A 35 23.40 -3.14 7.07
N ASP A 36 23.21 -4.32 7.65
CA ASP A 36 22.92 -5.57 6.94
C ASP A 36 21.41 -5.74 6.70
N GLY A 37 20.58 -4.86 7.25
CA GLY A 37 19.13 -4.83 7.10
C GLY A 37 18.36 -5.64 8.14
N TRP A 38 19.01 -6.05 9.24
CA TRP A 38 18.39 -6.84 10.29
C TRP A 38 17.79 -5.97 11.39
N LEU A 39 16.65 -6.41 11.94
CA LEU A 39 15.96 -5.70 13.02
C LEU A 39 16.80 -5.74 14.30
N MET A 40 17.10 -4.56 14.85
CA MET A 40 17.85 -4.42 16.10
C MET A 40 16.92 -4.60 17.30
N PHE A 41 17.22 -5.58 18.17
CA PHE A 41 16.45 -5.85 19.38
C PHE A 41 17.07 -5.22 20.63
N SER A 42 16.24 -4.71 21.52
CA SER A 42 16.69 -4.14 22.81
C SER A 42 17.39 -5.17 23.70
N ASP A 43 17.00 -6.44 23.60
CA ASP A 43 17.53 -7.55 24.40
C ASP A 43 18.95 -7.97 24.00
N ASP A 44 19.41 -7.50 22.84
CA ASP A 44 20.77 -7.74 22.33
C ASP A 44 21.77 -6.71 22.84
N PHE A 45 21.28 -5.73 23.62
CA PHE A 45 22.13 -4.77 24.28
C PHE A 45 23.16 -5.45 25.18
N GLU A 46 24.42 -5.05 25.02
CA GLU A 46 25.54 -5.49 25.84
C GLU A 46 26.28 -4.30 26.42
N TYR A 47 26.46 -4.30 27.75
CA TYR A 47 27.23 -3.27 28.43
C TYR A 47 28.72 -3.37 28.09
N ASN A 48 29.28 -2.27 27.58
CA ASN A 48 30.68 -2.04 27.22
C ASN A 48 30.96 -0.54 27.40
N ASP A 49 32.20 -0.11 27.61
CA ASP A 49 32.61 1.28 27.85
C ASP A 49 32.24 2.26 26.72
N GLN A 50 31.98 1.75 25.50
CA GLN A 50 31.52 2.51 24.32
C GLN A 50 30.08 2.15 23.88
N TYR A 51 29.25 1.66 24.81
CA TYR A 51 27.90 1.13 24.60
C TYR A 51 26.98 1.95 23.69
N LEU A 52 26.92 3.27 23.84
CA LEU A 52 26.05 4.13 23.01
C LEU A 52 26.61 4.47 21.62
N ARG A 53 27.87 4.15 21.34
CA ARG A 53 28.50 4.51 20.06
C ARG A 53 28.08 3.59 18.92
N PHE A 54 27.77 2.34 19.23
CA PHE A 54 27.63 1.29 18.22
C PHE A 54 26.26 0.60 18.22
N TYR A 55 25.48 0.68 19.31
CA TYR A 55 24.22 -0.04 19.38
C TYR A 55 23.16 0.68 20.22
N SER A 56 22.07 1.10 19.58
CA SER A 56 20.86 1.57 20.22
C SER A 56 19.65 1.17 19.37
N ALA A 57 18.95 0.13 19.82
CA ALA A 57 17.78 -0.41 19.14
C ALA A 57 16.60 0.58 19.14
N GLY A 58 15.68 0.40 18.19
CA GLY A 58 14.36 1.04 18.24
C GLY A 58 13.55 0.50 19.41
N VAL A 59 12.64 1.29 19.98
CA VAL A 59 11.85 0.89 21.15
C VAL A 59 10.38 1.30 21.00
N PRO A 60 9.46 0.67 21.75
CA PRO A 60 8.09 1.16 21.88
C PRO A 60 8.06 2.47 22.66
N TYR A 61 7.40 3.48 22.09
CA TYR A 61 7.12 4.76 22.73
C TYR A 61 5.76 4.76 23.42
N ARG A 62 5.69 5.36 24.60
CA ARG A 62 4.46 5.52 25.39
C ARG A 62 3.61 6.64 24.81
N ALA A 63 4.25 7.69 24.32
CA ALA A 63 3.61 8.79 23.62
C ALA A 63 4.19 8.86 22.21
N HIS A 64 3.31 8.73 21.22
CA HIS A 64 3.67 8.84 19.82
C HIS A 64 4.30 10.21 19.53
N PRO A 65 5.39 10.29 18.74
CA PRO A 65 6.06 11.57 18.43
C PRO A 65 5.11 12.61 17.81
N PHE A 66 4.18 12.15 16.95
CA PHE A 66 3.17 13.00 16.33
C PHE A 66 1.91 13.21 17.20
N GLY A 67 1.91 12.72 18.43
CA GLY A 67 0.78 12.75 19.35
C GLY A 67 -0.32 11.76 18.98
N ALA A 68 -1.43 11.84 19.71
CA ALA A 68 -2.62 11.04 19.48
C ALA A 68 -3.87 11.87 19.76
N PHE A 69 -5.02 11.47 19.24
CA PHE A 69 -6.28 12.11 19.62
C PHE A 69 -6.67 11.69 21.06
N PRO A 70 -7.02 12.63 21.97
CA PRO A 70 -7.09 14.08 21.81
C PRO A 70 -5.74 14.79 22.08
N TYR A 71 -5.21 15.50 21.07
CA TYR A 71 -3.84 16.07 21.03
C TYR A 71 -3.48 17.11 22.12
N LYS A 72 -4.43 17.55 22.95
CA LYS A 72 -4.26 18.67 23.90
C LYS A 72 -4.19 18.22 25.36
N ARG A 73 -4.07 16.93 25.64
CA ARG A 73 -3.99 16.39 27.01
C ARG A 73 -2.81 15.42 27.11
N PRO A 74 -2.03 15.40 28.21
CA PRO A 74 -1.05 14.35 28.46
C PRO A 74 -1.72 12.97 28.51
N PRO A 75 -1.12 11.90 27.96
CA PRO A 75 0.18 11.80 27.28
C PRO A 75 0.13 12.00 25.74
N TYR A 76 -0.87 12.72 25.22
CA TYR A 76 -1.17 12.79 23.79
C TYR A 76 -0.64 14.03 23.06
N VAL A 77 0.00 14.97 23.79
CA VAL A 77 0.56 16.20 23.22
C VAL A 77 1.74 15.87 22.30
N PRO A 78 1.68 16.20 20.99
CA PRO A 78 2.75 15.94 20.04
C PRO A 78 4.08 16.51 20.50
N THR A 79 5.17 15.80 20.24
CA THR A 79 6.55 16.14 20.62
C THR A 79 6.81 16.25 22.14
N MET A 80 6.01 17.02 22.89
CA MET A 80 6.21 17.26 24.33
C MET A 80 5.97 15.99 25.16
N SER A 81 4.89 15.26 24.88
CA SER A 81 4.61 14.02 25.64
C SER A 81 5.64 12.94 25.33
N ASN A 82 6.07 12.84 24.06
CA ASN A 82 7.13 11.93 23.64
C ASN A 82 8.47 12.32 24.27
N PHE A 83 8.82 13.61 24.29
CA PHE A 83 10.02 14.08 24.96
C PHE A 83 10.02 13.70 26.44
N TYR A 84 8.96 14.01 27.18
CA TYR A 84 8.90 13.73 28.62
C TYR A 84 8.84 12.23 28.96
N ASN A 85 8.06 11.44 28.21
CA ASN A 85 7.81 10.03 28.55
C ASN A 85 8.80 9.05 27.91
N ASP A 86 9.45 9.41 26.80
CA ASP A 86 10.23 8.48 25.99
C ASP A 86 11.68 8.91 25.75
N LEU A 87 11.92 10.18 25.38
CA LEU A 87 13.28 10.68 25.11
C LEU A 87 14.03 11.05 26.39
N LEU A 88 13.38 11.73 27.34
CA LEU A 88 13.99 12.14 28.60
C LEU A 88 14.42 10.94 29.47
N PRO A 89 13.63 9.85 29.60
CA PRO A 89 14.10 8.64 30.29
C PRO A 89 15.28 7.98 29.58
N TYR A 90 15.36 8.05 28.25
CA TYR A 90 16.56 7.60 27.53
C TYR A 90 17.76 8.47 27.91
N ASP A 91 17.65 9.79 27.85
CA ASP A 91 18.77 10.68 28.21
C ASP A 91 19.25 10.47 29.65
N ILE A 92 18.31 10.35 30.61
CA ILE A 92 18.63 10.11 32.02
C ILE A 92 19.31 8.75 32.22
N CYS A 93 18.69 7.66 31.73
CA CYS A 93 19.20 6.31 32.00
C CYS A 93 20.42 5.97 31.15
N CYS A 94 20.36 6.25 29.85
CA CYS A 94 21.41 5.88 28.90
C CYS A 94 22.56 6.88 28.88
N LYS A 95 22.30 8.18 28.70
CA LYS A 95 23.38 9.15 28.46
C LYS A 95 24.00 9.68 29.74
N TRP A 96 23.20 9.94 30.78
CA TRP A 96 23.67 10.60 32.00
C TRP A 96 24.08 9.60 33.09
N ALA A 97 23.24 8.60 33.37
CA ALA A 97 23.55 7.58 34.38
C ALA A 97 24.44 6.45 33.83
N GLY A 98 24.49 6.27 32.51
CA GLY A 98 25.24 5.22 31.84
C GLY A 98 24.75 3.80 32.08
N HIS A 99 23.46 3.65 32.40
CA HIS A 99 22.80 2.39 32.67
C HIS A 99 21.63 2.14 31.69
N CYS A 100 21.97 2.01 30.41
CA CYS A 100 21.01 1.72 29.33
C CYS A 100 20.24 0.42 29.50
N GLU A 101 20.83 -0.55 30.20
CA GLU A 101 20.21 -1.85 30.48
C GLU A 101 18.85 -1.69 31.16
N PHE A 102 18.68 -0.71 32.06
CA PHE A 102 17.40 -0.47 32.71
C PHE A 102 16.36 0.14 31.78
N TYR A 103 16.81 0.99 30.84
CA TYR A 103 15.92 1.57 29.84
C TYR A 103 15.38 0.48 28.91
N PHE A 104 16.26 -0.31 28.31
CA PHE A 104 15.89 -1.39 27.39
C PHE A 104 15.10 -2.50 28.08
N TRP A 105 15.43 -2.85 29.33
CA TRP A 105 14.64 -3.80 30.11
C TRP A 105 13.20 -3.33 30.36
N ARG A 106 12.97 -2.02 30.54
CA ARG A 106 11.61 -1.46 30.68
C ARG A 106 10.92 -1.18 29.34
N ARG A 107 11.68 -1.14 28.24
CA ARG A 107 11.23 -0.76 26.89
C ARG A 107 11.63 -1.81 25.87
N GLN A 108 11.24 -3.06 26.13
CA GLN A 108 11.59 -4.17 25.27
C GLN A 108 10.98 -4.01 23.87
N THR A 109 11.77 -4.30 22.85
CA THR A 109 11.32 -4.39 21.46
C THR A 109 10.25 -5.46 21.27
N SER A 110 9.32 -5.24 20.35
CA SER A 110 8.39 -6.29 19.94
C SER A 110 9.16 -7.47 19.33
N THR A 111 8.75 -8.69 19.68
CA THR A 111 9.40 -9.93 19.23
C THR A 111 9.00 -10.34 17.81
N CYS A 112 7.97 -9.70 17.23
CA CYS A 112 7.43 -9.96 15.89
C CYS A 112 7.00 -11.42 15.63
N GLN A 113 6.83 -12.25 16.68
CA GLN A 113 6.45 -13.66 16.55
C GLN A 113 5.08 -13.85 15.86
N GLU A 114 4.15 -12.92 16.08
CA GLU A 114 2.80 -12.94 15.50
C GLU A 114 2.66 -12.06 14.25
N TYR A 115 3.77 -11.55 13.70
CA TYR A 115 3.71 -10.70 12.51
C TYR A 115 3.10 -11.47 11.34
N LYS A 116 2.08 -10.87 10.75
CA LYS A 116 1.48 -11.31 9.50
C LYS A 116 1.72 -10.22 8.46
N PRO A 117 2.34 -10.53 7.31
CA PRO A 117 2.52 -9.54 6.26
C PRO A 117 1.15 -9.10 5.70
N PRO A 118 1.01 -7.84 5.28
CA PRO A 118 -0.15 -7.40 4.51
C PRO A 118 -0.11 -8.00 3.10
N THR A 119 -1.27 -8.17 2.48
CA THR A 119 -1.39 -8.56 1.08
C THR A 119 -1.54 -7.31 0.22
N THR A 120 -1.00 -7.35 -0.99
CA THR A 120 -0.91 -6.18 -1.87
C THR A 120 -1.59 -6.37 -3.21
N GLY A 121 -2.43 -5.40 -3.59
CA GLY A 121 -3.05 -5.27 -4.90
C GLY A 121 -2.45 -4.08 -5.65
N PHE A 122 -2.41 -4.16 -6.98
CA PHE A 122 -1.64 -3.24 -7.82
C PHE A 122 -2.43 -2.79 -9.04
N VAL A 123 -2.24 -1.53 -9.41
CA VAL A 123 -2.68 -0.97 -10.69
C VAL A 123 -1.55 -0.15 -11.30
N TYR A 124 -1.17 -0.41 -12.54
CA TYR A 124 -0.05 0.26 -13.20
C TYR A 124 -0.27 0.42 -14.70
N GLY A 125 0.50 1.32 -15.32
CA GLY A 125 0.44 1.59 -16.77
C GLY A 125 -0.93 2.10 -17.21
N GLU A 126 -1.39 1.66 -18.37
CA GLU A 126 -2.75 1.94 -18.86
C GLU A 126 -3.81 1.03 -18.22
N ASN A 127 -3.84 0.93 -16.89
CA ASN A 127 -4.80 0.11 -16.11
C ASN A 127 -4.62 -1.41 -16.27
N HIS A 128 -3.40 -1.88 -16.03
CA HIS A 128 -3.11 -3.28 -15.73
C HIS A 128 -3.27 -3.54 -14.23
N PHE A 129 -4.00 -4.60 -13.89
CA PHE A 129 -4.37 -4.96 -12.53
C PHE A 129 -3.66 -6.24 -12.09
N VAL A 130 -3.27 -6.26 -10.81
CA VAL A 130 -2.99 -7.49 -10.08
C VAL A 130 -3.83 -7.45 -8.81
N THR A 131 -4.72 -8.42 -8.68
CA THR A 131 -5.58 -8.57 -7.50
C THR A 131 -4.79 -8.93 -6.26
N TYR A 132 -5.44 -8.89 -5.10
CA TYR A 132 -4.83 -9.29 -3.84
C TYR A 132 -4.34 -10.75 -3.89
N ASP A 133 -5.14 -11.66 -4.45
CA ASP A 133 -4.81 -13.09 -4.53
C ASP A 133 -3.96 -13.48 -5.75
N GLY A 134 -3.65 -12.52 -6.62
CA GLY A 134 -2.59 -12.62 -7.63
C GLY A 134 -3.05 -12.81 -9.07
N THR A 135 -4.35 -12.77 -9.35
CA THR A 135 -4.89 -12.73 -10.71
C THR A 135 -4.44 -11.47 -11.43
N ARG A 136 -3.85 -11.65 -12.62
CA ARG A 136 -3.39 -10.57 -13.50
C ARG A 136 -4.38 -10.39 -14.63
N TYR A 137 -4.80 -9.15 -14.89
CA TYR A 137 -5.68 -8.83 -15.99
C TYR A 137 -5.58 -7.34 -16.35
N SER A 138 -6.08 -6.96 -17.52
CA SER A 138 -6.11 -5.58 -17.99
C SER A 138 -7.56 -5.13 -18.17
N PHE A 139 -7.85 -3.89 -17.79
CA PHE A 139 -9.20 -3.33 -17.94
C PHE A 139 -9.13 -1.85 -18.26
N HIS A 140 -9.58 -1.51 -19.47
CA HIS A 140 -9.46 -0.16 -20.02
C HIS A 140 -10.81 0.57 -20.04
N GLY A 141 -11.54 0.55 -18.93
CA GLY A 141 -12.82 1.24 -18.73
C GLY A 141 -12.67 2.76 -18.60
N LYS A 142 -13.70 3.51 -19.00
CA LYS A 142 -13.74 4.98 -18.90
C LYS A 142 -14.86 5.44 -17.97
N GLY A 143 -14.50 6.11 -16.88
CA GLY A 143 -15.44 6.56 -15.86
C GLY A 143 -14.89 6.48 -14.44
N PHE A 144 -15.79 6.52 -13.47
CA PHE A 144 -15.48 6.26 -12.06
C PHE A 144 -15.75 4.79 -11.72
N TYR A 145 -14.78 4.14 -11.08
CA TYR A 145 -14.84 2.72 -10.73
C TYR A 145 -14.45 2.50 -9.27
N ILE A 146 -14.94 1.39 -8.71
CA ILE A 146 -14.53 0.93 -7.38
C ILE A 146 -13.33 0.00 -7.54
N LEU A 147 -12.18 0.39 -7.01
CA LEU A 147 -11.01 -0.47 -7.01
C LEU A 147 -11.09 -1.51 -5.90
N SER A 148 -11.47 -1.09 -4.70
CA SER A 148 -11.60 -1.98 -3.56
C SER A 148 -12.55 -1.36 -2.55
N MET A 149 -13.39 -2.18 -1.96
CA MET A 149 -14.28 -1.83 -0.88
C MET A 149 -14.30 -2.97 0.11
N MET A 150 -14.37 -2.65 1.40
CA MET A 150 -14.55 -3.64 2.46
C MET A 150 -15.65 -3.16 3.37
N LYS A 151 -16.62 -4.01 3.67
CA LYS A 151 -17.71 -3.60 4.57
C LYS A 151 -18.09 -4.70 5.55
N SER A 152 -17.98 -4.34 6.81
CA SER A 152 -18.20 -5.21 7.97
C SER A 152 -18.55 -4.34 9.18
N PRO A 153 -19.07 -4.92 10.29
CA PRO A 153 -19.34 -4.16 11.51
C PRO A 153 -18.11 -3.43 12.09
N ARG A 154 -16.88 -3.84 11.69
CA ARG A 154 -15.62 -3.28 12.19
C ARG A 154 -14.91 -2.34 11.21
N HIS A 155 -15.16 -2.52 9.91
CA HIS A 155 -14.44 -1.84 8.83
C HIS A 155 -15.40 -1.47 7.70
N ASP A 156 -15.40 -0.21 7.29
CA ASP A 156 -16.11 0.37 6.15
C ASP A 156 -15.10 1.15 5.30
N PHE A 157 -14.42 0.46 4.39
CA PHE A 157 -13.38 0.99 3.54
C PHE A 157 -13.88 1.13 2.10
N MET A 158 -13.51 2.22 1.45
CA MET A 158 -13.87 2.48 0.06
C MET A 158 -12.75 3.19 -0.68
N LEU A 159 -12.36 2.60 -1.81
CA LEU A 159 -11.37 3.12 -2.74
C LEU A 159 -11.98 3.21 -4.14
N GLN A 160 -12.05 4.42 -4.65
CA GLN A 160 -12.56 4.75 -5.98
C GLN A 160 -11.45 5.30 -6.86
N ALA A 161 -11.47 4.95 -8.14
CA ALA A 161 -10.59 5.46 -9.16
C ALA A 161 -11.35 6.18 -10.26
N ARG A 162 -10.68 7.15 -10.86
CA ARG A 162 -11.10 7.85 -12.07
C ARG A 162 -10.19 7.44 -13.22
N LEU A 163 -10.79 6.78 -14.21
CA LEU A 163 -10.11 6.29 -15.39
C LEU A 163 -10.51 7.18 -16.58
N GLU A 164 -9.53 7.83 -17.20
CA GLU A 164 -9.73 8.76 -18.32
C GLU A 164 -8.89 8.30 -19.52
N GLN A 165 -9.28 8.71 -20.73
CA GLN A 165 -8.44 8.49 -21.91
C GLN A 165 -7.18 9.39 -21.79
N PRO A 166 -5.98 8.85 -22.06
CA PRO A 166 -4.76 9.66 -22.08
C PRO A 166 -4.79 10.65 -23.26
N PRO A 167 -3.82 11.59 -23.32
CA PRO A 167 -3.65 12.47 -24.47
C PRO A 167 -3.54 11.68 -25.79
N GLU A 168 -3.82 12.36 -26.90
CA GLU A 168 -3.75 11.76 -28.23
C GLU A 168 -2.35 11.18 -28.53
N THR A 169 -2.36 10.16 -29.40
CA THR A 169 -1.18 9.48 -29.89
C THR A 169 -0.28 10.44 -30.68
N LEU A 170 0.93 9.99 -31.03
CA LEU A 170 1.84 10.75 -31.89
C LEU A 170 1.28 11.03 -33.31
N TRP A 171 0.21 10.32 -33.70
CA TRP A 171 -0.47 10.47 -34.99
C TRP A 171 -1.85 11.12 -34.87
N GLU A 172 -2.06 11.90 -33.79
CA GLU A 172 -3.28 12.70 -33.57
C GLU A 172 -4.57 11.86 -33.55
N GLU A 173 -4.46 10.61 -33.08
CA GLU A 173 -5.61 9.74 -32.87
C GLU A 173 -5.90 9.60 -31.37
N ARG A 174 -7.18 9.44 -31.04
CA ARG A 174 -7.58 9.15 -29.67
C ARG A 174 -7.20 7.73 -29.28
N VAL A 175 -6.41 7.62 -28.22
CA VAL A 175 -6.04 6.34 -27.63
C VAL A 175 -7.29 5.61 -27.17
N ARG A 176 -7.47 4.36 -27.64
CA ARG A 176 -8.58 3.47 -27.25
C ARG A 176 -8.24 2.68 -25.99
N SER A 177 -7.72 3.39 -25.01
CA SER A 177 -7.31 2.87 -23.71
C SER A 177 -7.55 3.95 -22.65
N THR A 178 -7.45 3.58 -21.38
CA THR A 178 -7.58 4.52 -20.27
C THR A 178 -6.43 4.42 -19.31
N VAL A 179 -6.20 5.51 -18.59
CA VAL A 179 -5.18 5.65 -17.55
C VAL A 179 -5.84 6.14 -16.28
N MET A 180 -5.29 5.76 -15.13
CA MET A 180 -5.74 6.28 -13.85
C MET A 180 -5.24 7.71 -13.67
N THR A 181 -6.16 8.66 -13.50
CA THR A 181 -5.82 10.08 -13.32
C THR A 181 -6.24 10.63 -11.95
N GLY A 182 -7.05 9.88 -11.21
CA GLY A 182 -7.56 10.30 -9.91
C GLY A 182 -7.93 9.13 -9.01
N LEU A 183 -7.73 9.32 -7.72
CA LEU A 183 -8.07 8.39 -6.66
C LEU A 183 -8.84 9.12 -5.57
N ALA A 184 -9.83 8.46 -4.98
CA ALA A 184 -10.54 8.93 -3.81
C ALA A 184 -10.71 7.78 -2.82
N VAL A 185 -10.35 8.00 -1.56
CA VAL A 185 -10.31 6.93 -0.57
C VAL A 185 -10.84 7.42 0.78
N ARG A 186 -11.54 6.53 1.47
CA ARG A 186 -12.08 6.73 2.81
C ARG A 186 -12.04 5.41 3.59
N ASP A 187 -11.70 5.48 4.86
CA ASP A 187 -11.70 4.36 5.80
C ASP A 187 -12.56 4.74 7.03
N ASN A 188 -13.64 4.01 7.25
CA ASN A 188 -14.61 4.27 8.31
C ASN A 188 -15.10 5.74 8.30
N GLN A 189 -14.86 6.45 9.39
CA GLN A 189 -15.16 7.86 9.58
C GLN A 189 -13.92 8.75 9.40
N SER A 190 -12.91 8.29 8.65
CA SER A 190 -11.75 9.10 8.30
C SER A 190 -12.13 10.29 7.41
N ALA A 191 -11.20 11.25 7.33
CA ALA A 191 -11.20 12.23 6.27
C ALA A 191 -11.14 11.54 4.89
N VAL A 192 -11.76 12.16 3.88
CA VAL A 192 -11.70 11.69 2.49
C VAL A 192 -10.43 12.25 1.85
N VAL A 193 -9.57 11.35 1.38
CA VAL A 193 -8.34 11.74 0.67
C VAL A 193 -8.56 11.56 -0.82
N GLN A 194 -8.29 12.61 -1.60
CA GLN A 194 -8.32 12.57 -3.05
C GLN A 194 -6.93 12.93 -3.60
N VAL A 195 -6.47 12.17 -4.57
CA VAL A 195 -5.17 12.40 -5.23
C VAL A 195 -5.39 12.40 -6.73
N PHE A 196 -4.92 13.44 -7.41
CA PHE A 196 -5.05 13.60 -8.87
C PHE A 196 -3.67 13.76 -9.52
N ALA A 197 -3.49 13.14 -10.68
CA ALA A 197 -2.35 13.44 -11.54
C ALA A 197 -2.51 14.84 -12.14
N ARG A 198 -1.43 15.62 -12.14
CA ARG A 198 -1.44 16.92 -12.81
C ARG A 198 -1.24 16.78 -14.31
N LYS A 199 -1.96 17.61 -15.06
CA LYS A 199 -1.77 17.77 -16.51
C LYS A 199 -0.38 18.28 -16.84
N ASP A 200 0.13 17.91 -18.02
CA ASP A 200 1.45 18.24 -18.57
C ASP A 200 1.93 19.67 -18.26
N HIS A 201 1.12 20.67 -18.60
CA HIS A 201 1.46 22.09 -18.42
C HIS A 201 1.51 22.55 -16.95
N ARG A 202 1.01 21.76 -15.99
CA ARG A 202 0.99 22.06 -14.54
C ARG A 202 1.97 21.20 -13.72
N ARG A 203 2.74 20.33 -14.38
CA ARG A 203 3.70 19.40 -13.76
C ARG A 203 5.08 19.98 -13.45
N TRP A 204 5.35 21.22 -13.84
CA TRP A 204 6.69 21.83 -13.70
C TRP A 204 7.21 21.88 -12.25
N ARG A 205 6.31 21.99 -11.25
CA ARG A 205 6.67 21.98 -9.82
C ARG A 205 6.22 20.72 -9.10
N TYR A 206 4.94 20.39 -9.20
CA TYR A 206 4.33 19.25 -8.52
C TYR A 206 3.66 18.33 -9.52
N ARG A 207 3.79 17.02 -9.32
CA ARG A 207 3.26 15.97 -10.16
C ARG A 207 1.84 15.57 -9.80
N THR A 208 1.50 15.62 -8.51
CA THR A 208 0.17 15.30 -7.99
C THR A 208 -0.48 16.49 -7.30
N ASP A 209 -1.82 16.47 -7.27
CA ASP A 209 -2.65 17.31 -6.41
C ASP A 209 -3.32 16.46 -5.35
N VAL A 210 -3.11 16.80 -4.08
CA VAL A 210 -3.67 16.09 -2.92
C VAL A 210 -4.70 16.98 -2.24
N TYR A 211 -5.90 16.44 -2.03
CA TYR A 211 -6.98 17.08 -1.30
C TYR A 211 -7.40 16.21 -0.12
N VAL A 212 -7.70 16.83 1.02
CA VAL A 212 -8.23 16.18 2.21
C VAL A 212 -9.47 16.94 2.64
N ASP A 213 -10.62 16.27 2.65
CA ASP A 213 -11.95 16.87 2.90
C ASP A 213 -12.24 18.13 2.04
N GLY A 214 -11.65 18.19 0.84
CA GLY A 214 -11.79 19.30 -0.12
C GLY A 214 -10.74 20.39 0.00
N GLU A 215 -9.92 20.37 1.04
CA GLU A 215 -8.80 21.31 1.18
C GLU A 215 -7.54 20.78 0.50
N ARG A 216 -6.87 21.63 -0.28
CA ARG A 216 -5.64 21.25 -0.98
C ARG A 216 -4.43 21.26 -0.04
N ILE A 217 -3.73 20.14 0.04
CA ILE A 217 -2.58 19.94 0.93
C ILE A 217 -1.27 19.89 0.14
N PHE A 218 -0.23 20.52 0.70
CA PHE A 218 1.11 20.59 0.11
C PHE A 218 2.15 19.89 0.99
N PHE A 219 3.10 19.22 0.36
CA PHE A 219 4.19 18.47 1.00
C PHE A 219 5.57 19.01 0.59
N ASP A 220 5.68 20.29 0.25
CA ASP A 220 6.89 20.91 -0.31
C ASP A 220 7.97 21.22 0.74
N MET A 221 7.59 21.35 2.01
CA MET A 221 8.49 21.66 3.12
C MET A 221 8.88 20.40 3.90
N PRO A 222 10.12 20.30 4.44
CA PRO A 222 10.56 19.14 5.22
C PRO A 222 9.63 18.79 6.40
N TRP A 223 9.13 19.80 7.11
CA TRP A 223 8.20 19.61 8.24
C TRP A 223 6.76 19.32 7.81
N LYS A 224 6.42 19.46 6.52
CA LYS A 224 5.11 19.11 5.94
C LYS A 224 5.11 17.76 5.23
N LYS A 225 6.25 17.03 5.23
CA LYS A 225 6.37 15.72 4.57
C LYS A 225 5.48 14.65 5.20
N ILE A 226 5.10 14.81 6.46
CA ILE A 226 4.17 13.91 7.17
C ILE A 226 3.08 14.80 7.76
N GLN A 227 1.82 14.50 7.44
CA GLN A 227 0.66 15.23 7.94
C GLN A 227 -0.42 14.22 8.35
N SER A 228 -0.92 14.35 9.56
CA SER A 228 -1.97 13.49 10.12
C SER A 228 -3.29 14.25 10.19
N PHE A 229 -4.34 13.59 9.74
CA PHE A 229 -5.73 14.07 9.72
C PHE A 229 -6.61 13.08 10.50
N ASN A 230 -7.92 13.29 10.48
CA ASN A 230 -8.84 12.37 11.14
C ASN A 230 -8.79 10.97 10.51
N GLY A 231 -8.31 9.97 11.24
CA GLY A 231 -8.25 8.57 10.81
C GLY A 231 -7.23 8.24 9.69
N VAL A 232 -6.45 9.21 9.22
CA VAL A 232 -5.52 9.04 8.09
C VAL A 232 -4.25 9.86 8.26
N THR A 233 -3.10 9.28 7.91
CA THR A 233 -1.80 9.97 7.85
C THR A 233 -1.26 9.90 6.44
N ILE A 234 -0.89 11.06 5.89
CA ILE A 234 -0.34 11.19 4.55
C ILE A 234 1.13 11.56 4.65
N ARG A 235 1.96 10.85 3.88
CA ARG A 235 3.41 11.04 3.83
C ARG A 235 3.89 11.20 2.41
N SER A 236 4.81 12.15 2.20
CA SER A 236 5.66 12.22 1.02
C SER A 236 7.10 11.88 1.43
N PRO A 237 7.82 11.02 0.67
CA PRO A 237 9.19 10.67 1.01
C PRO A 237 10.10 11.91 1.19
N PRO A 238 11.07 11.92 2.13
CA PRO A 238 11.84 13.12 2.46
C PRO A 238 12.56 13.78 1.27
N ARG A 239 13.04 12.97 0.31
CA ARG A 239 13.74 13.44 -0.90
C ARG A 239 12.79 13.80 -2.05
N ASN A 240 11.51 13.50 -1.92
CA ASN A 240 10.53 13.75 -2.96
C ASN A 240 10.00 15.18 -2.89
N MET A 241 10.59 16.10 -3.64
CA MET A 241 10.17 17.52 -3.66
C MET A 241 9.06 17.83 -4.67
N ASN A 242 8.90 16.99 -5.69
CA ASN A 242 7.93 17.20 -6.77
C ASN A 242 6.58 16.51 -6.52
N GLN A 243 6.38 15.90 -5.35
CA GLN A 243 5.15 15.18 -5.01
C GLN A 243 4.80 14.08 -6.04
N SER A 244 5.80 13.41 -6.62
CA SER A 244 5.57 12.27 -7.54
C SER A 244 5.15 10.99 -6.82
N GLU A 245 5.24 10.95 -5.49
CA GLU A 245 4.96 9.78 -4.67
C GLU A 245 4.33 10.26 -3.37
N ILE A 246 3.15 9.73 -3.10
CA ILE A 246 2.33 10.01 -1.93
C ILE A 246 1.93 8.67 -1.31
N GLU A 247 2.16 8.54 -0.01
CA GLU A 247 1.74 7.40 0.79
C GLU A 247 0.61 7.82 1.71
N VAL A 248 -0.47 7.05 1.75
CA VAL A 248 -1.64 7.29 2.58
C VAL A 248 -1.81 6.08 3.49
N MET A 249 -1.85 6.29 4.79
CA MET A 249 -1.93 5.24 5.79
C MET A 249 -3.14 5.48 6.70
N PHE A 250 -4.08 4.54 6.71
CA PHE A 250 -5.30 4.60 7.49
C PHE A 250 -5.15 3.93 8.85
N ALA A 251 -5.99 4.33 9.80
CA ALA A 251 -6.01 3.77 11.14
C ALA A 251 -6.42 2.28 11.17
N SER A 252 -7.18 1.78 10.19
CA SER A 252 -7.48 0.35 10.03
C SER A 252 -6.26 -0.51 9.64
N GLY A 253 -5.13 0.12 9.29
CA GLY A 253 -3.92 -0.55 8.81
C GLY A 253 -3.82 -0.61 7.29
N VAL A 254 -4.84 -0.16 6.56
CA VAL A 254 -4.79 -0.05 5.09
C VAL A 254 -3.77 1.01 4.67
N GLY A 255 -2.89 0.66 3.74
CA GLY A 255 -1.88 1.54 3.19
C GLY A 255 -2.01 1.68 1.68
N LEU A 256 -1.91 2.89 1.16
CA LEU A 256 -1.85 3.17 -0.27
C LEU A 256 -0.53 3.86 -0.58
N ARG A 257 0.09 3.47 -1.69
CA ARG A 257 1.25 4.15 -2.26
C ARG A 257 0.93 4.51 -3.71
N ILE A 258 0.88 5.81 -3.96
CA ILE A 258 0.47 6.42 -5.22
C ILE A 258 1.72 7.03 -5.83
N GLU A 259 2.12 6.55 -7.00
CA GLU A 259 3.27 7.04 -7.76
C GLU A 259 2.76 7.63 -9.08
N GLU A 260 3.05 8.91 -9.34
CA GLU A 260 2.77 9.53 -10.63
C GLU A 260 3.94 9.32 -11.57
N SER A 261 3.63 8.87 -12.78
CA SER A 261 4.54 8.97 -13.91
C SER A 261 3.84 9.57 -15.12
N ARG A 262 4.38 10.68 -15.64
CA ARG A 262 3.97 11.35 -16.89
C ARG A 262 2.45 11.49 -17.06
N GLY A 263 1.73 11.78 -15.99
CA GLY A 263 0.31 12.10 -15.99
C GLY A 263 -0.59 10.90 -15.69
N LEU A 264 0.01 9.72 -15.50
CA LEU A 264 -0.62 8.48 -15.07
C LEU A 264 -0.34 8.24 -13.59
N LEU A 265 -1.31 7.70 -12.86
CA LEU A 265 -1.14 7.24 -11.49
C LEU A 265 -0.96 5.72 -11.47
N ASN A 266 0.13 5.28 -10.87
CA ASN A 266 0.35 3.90 -10.47
C ASN A 266 0.00 3.76 -8.98
N LEU A 267 -0.67 2.67 -8.62
CA LEU A 267 -1.19 2.44 -7.28
C LEU A 267 -0.75 1.09 -6.74
N VAL A 268 -0.30 1.10 -5.48
CA VAL A 268 -0.19 -0.07 -4.63
C VAL A 268 -1.15 0.07 -3.46
N VAL A 269 -1.99 -0.93 -3.23
CA VAL A 269 -2.88 -1.01 -2.07
C VAL A 269 -2.43 -2.18 -1.21
N ALA A 270 -2.11 -1.92 0.05
CA ALA A 270 -1.75 -2.91 1.05
C ALA A 270 -2.89 -3.08 2.04
N LEU A 271 -3.46 -4.28 2.10
CA LEU A 271 -4.51 -4.65 3.04
C LEU A 271 -3.94 -5.52 4.17
N PRO A 272 -4.24 -5.22 5.44
CA PRO A 272 -3.88 -6.09 6.55
C PRO A 272 -4.75 -7.36 6.53
N HIS A 273 -4.26 -8.44 7.15
CA HIS A 273 -4.98 -9.72 7.24
C HIS A 273 -6.39 -9.61 7.86
N THR A 274 -6.73 -8.54 8.59
CA THR A 274 -8.09 -8.33 9.11
C THR A 274 -9.14 -8.09 8.03
N PHE A 275 -8.72 -7.76 6.80
CA PHE A 275 -9.56 -7.62 5.62
C PHE A 275 -9.75 -8.94 4.88
N ASN A 276 -9.02 -9.99 5.29
CA ASN A 276 -9.17 -11.32 4.73
C ASN A 276 -10.53 -11.90 5.11
N GLU A 277 -11.20 -12.48 4.12
CA GLU A 277 -12.56 -13.01 4.19
C GLU A 277 -12.62 -14.39 4.86
N THR A 278 -11.48 -15.05 5.09
CA THR A 278 -11.40 -16.34 5.80
C THR A 278 -11.62 -16.20 7.31
N ASP A 279 -12.82 -15.81 7.74
CA ASP A 279 -13.30 -16.03 9.11
C ASP A 279 -14.23 -17.24 9.14
N TYR A 280 -13.64 -18.43 9.23
CA TYR A 280 -14.33 -19.72 9.32
C TYR A 280 -15.24 -19.89 10.56
N ARG A 281 -15.31 -18.89 11.46
CA ARG A 281 -16.10 -18.97 12.71
C ARG A 281 -17.53 -18.44 12.60
N SER A 282 -18.01 -18.12 11.41
CA SER A 282 -19.40 -17.66 11.21
C SER A 282 -20.21 -18.63 10.34
N TRP A 283 -20.25 -19.92 10.72
CA TRP A 283 -21.38 -20.79 10.37
C TRP A 283 -22.58 -20.56 11.30
N GLU A 284 -22.55 -19.50 12.12
CA GLU A 284 -23.77 -18.87 12.62
C GLU A 284 -24.16 -17.82 11.58
N GLU A 285 -25.24 -18.09 10.85
CA GLU A 285 -25.99 -17.04 10.17
C GLU A 285 -26.13 -15.85 11.13
N PRO A 286 -25.76 -14.62 10.74
CA PRO A 286 -26.24 -13.45 11.45
C PRO A 286 -27.77 -13.50 11.33
N LYS A 287 -28.44 -13.93 12.41
CA LYS A 287 -29.90 -14.14 12.41
C LYS A 287 -30.68 -12.85 12.17
N ASP A 288 -30.04 -11.70 12.30
CA ASP A 288 -30.60 -10.40 11.99
C ASP A 288 -29.43 -9.53 11.55
N GLU A 289 -29.35 -9.13 10.28
CA GLU A 289 -28.88 -7.81 9.80
C GLU A 289 -28.68 -7.89 8.26
N PRO A 290 -29.62 -7.36 7.47
CA PRO A 290 -29.49 -7.36 6.02
C PRO A 290 -28.44 -6.34 5.59
N PHE A 291 -27.47 -6.79 4.80
CA PHE A 291 -26.45 -5.92 4.26
C PHE A 291 -26.19 -6.17 2.77
N PHE A 292 -26.73 -5.31 1.89
CA PHE A 292 -25.99 -4.54 0.88
C PHE A 292 -26.87 -3.93 -0.23
N TRP A 293 -28.10 -4.40 -0.44
CA TRP A 293 -29.02 -3.77 -1.40
C TRP A 293 -30.41 -3.66 -0.77
N GLN A 294 -30.88 -2.44 -0.46
CA GLN A 294 -32.33 -2.26 -0.32
C GLN A 294 -32.94 -2.29 -1.72
N THR A 295 -33.22 -3.48 -2.24
CA THR A 295 -34.19 -3.62 -3.32
C THR A 295 -35.59 -3.53 -2.72
N THR A 296 -36.38 -2.57 -3.16
CA THR A 296 -37.79 -2.34 -2.76
C THR A 296 -38.76 -3.43 -3.22
N THR A 297 -38.31 -4.68 -3.40
CA THR A 297 -39.15 -5.80 -3.84
C THR A 297 -39.34 -6.83 -2.72
N PRO A 298 -40.56 -7.01 -2.20
CA PRO A 298 -40.85 -7.97 -1.14
C PRO A 298 -41.17 -9.35 -1.73
N THR A 299 -40.13 -10.12 -2.08
CA THR A 299 -40.27 -11.57 -2.29
C THR A 299 -38.98 -12.27 -1.88
N PRO A 300 -39.02 -13.27 -0.97
CA PRO A 300 -37.84 -14.02 -0.58
C PRO A 300 -37.52 -15.04 -1.67
N VAL A 301 -36.65 -14.64 -2.59
CA VAL A 301 -35.96 -15.56 -3.49
C VAL A 301 -34.61 -15.79 -2.85
N PHE A 302 -34.33 -17.00 -2.36
CA PHE A 302 -32.97 -17.42 -1.98
C PHE A 302 -32.11 -17.33 -3.25
N SER A 303 -31.53 -16.16 -3.49
CA SER A 303 -30.85 -15.83 -4.73
C SER A 303 -29.35 -15.78 -4.45
N GLN A 304 -28.56 -16.00 -5.50
CA GLN A 304 -27.10 -15.96 -5.50
C GLN A 304 -26.52 -14.68 -4.85
N PHE A 305 -27.30 -13.60 -4.75
CA PHE A 305 -26.98 -12.37 -4.04
C PHE A 305 -26.81 -12.52 -2.52
N ASP A 306 -27.57 -13.42 -1.87
CA ASP A 306 -27.42 -13.69 -0.41
C ASP A 306 -26.08 -14.41 -0.10
N LYS A 307 -25.42 -14.99 -1.12
CA LYS A 307 -24.11 -15.62 -0.97
C LYS A 307 -22.96 -14.62 -0.92
N CYS A 308 -22.90 -13.56 -1.74
CA CYS A 308 -21.77 -12.61 -1.60
C CYS A 308 -21.85 -11.79 -0.34
N SER A 309 -23.03 -11.31 0.04
CA SER A 309 -23.18 -10.44 1.21
C SER A 309 -22.75 -11.11 2.51
N THR A 310 -22.79 -12.45 2.53
CA THR A 310 -22.37 -13.27 3.66
C THR A 310 -20.95 -13.84 3.50
N HIS A 311 -20.47 -14.06 2.27
CA HIS A 311 -19.19 -14.72 2.00
C HIS A 311 -18.03 -13.77 1.71
N TYR A 312 -18.25 -12.74 0.89
CA TYR A 312 -17.21 -11.79 0.49
C TYR A 312 -17.39 -10.47 1.23
N ARG A 313 -16.33 -10.02 1.90
CA ARG A 313 -16.28 -8.75 2.62
C ARG A 313 -15.48 -7.69 1.87
N THR A 314 -14.42 -8.09 1.17
CA THR A 314 -13.52 -7.26 0.36
C THR A 314 -13.79 -7.52 -1.11
N LEU A 315 -14.25 -6.52 -1.85
CA LEU A 315 -14.61 -6.66 -3.27
C LEU A 315 -14.17 -5.46 -4.08
N GLY A 316 -14.10 -5.59 -5.41
CA GLY A 316 -13.83 -4.51 -6.35
C GLY A 316 -13.00 -4.98 -7.54
N LEU A 317 -12.46 -4.05 -8.32
CA LEU A 317 -11.52 -4.38 -9.40
C LEU A 317 -10.22 -5.05 -8.88
N LEU A 318 -9.77 -4.77 -7.66
CA LEU A 318 -8.63 -5.47 -7.06
C LEU A 318 -8.95 -6.87 -6.52
N GLY A 319 -10.17 -7.35 -6.77
CA GLY A 319 -10.63 -8.69 -6.47
C GLY A 319 -11.08 -8.91 -5.03
N THR A 320 -11.40 -10.18 -4.76
CA THR A 320 -11.65 -10.75 -3.42
C THR A 320 -10.35 -10.82 -2.62
N PHE A 321 -10.46 -11.18 -1.34
CA PHE A 321 -9.27 -11.37 -0.51
C PHE A 321 -9.46 -12.55 0.42
N ASN A 322 -9.26 -13.75 -0.12
CA ASN A 322 -9.41 -15.03 0.58
C ASN A 322 -8.30 -16.04 0.27
N GLY A 323 -7.41 -15.72 -0.68
CA GLY A 323 -6.31 -16.55 -1.14
C GLY A 323 -6.63 -17.46 -2.34
N ASP A 324 -7.81 -17.34 -2.95
CA ASP A 324 -8.21 -18.09 -4.15
C ASP A 324 -8.27 -17.19 -5.39
N PRO A 325 -7.36 -17.33 -6.37
CA PRO A 325 -7.38 -16.52 -7.58
C PRO A 325 -8.58 -16.81 -8.51
N HIS A 326 -9.37 -17.87 -8.29
CA HIS A 326 -10.47 -18.22 -9.19
C HIS A 326 -11.73 -17.37 -8.98
N ASP A 327 -11.90 -16.79 -7.80
CA ASP A 327 -13.05 -15.94 -7.44
C ASP A 327 -12.71 -14.44 -7.41
N ASP A 328 -11.46 -14.09 -7.70
CA ASP A 328 -10.95 -12.72 -7.78
C ASP A 328 -11.85 -11.80 -8.62
N LEU A 329 -12.32 -12.26 -9.78
CA LEU A 329 -13.18 -11.44 -10.66
C LEU A 329 -14.66 -11.66 -10.35
N THR A 330 -15.04 -11.45 -9.10
CA THR A 330 -16.45 -11.48 -8.65
C THR A 330 -17.14 -10.14 -8.91
N THR A 331 -18.28 -10.17 -9.59
CA THR A 331 -19.11 -8.98 -9.84
C THR A 331 -19.90 -8.57 -8.59
N PRO A 332 -20.44 -7.33 -8.54
CA PRO A 332 -21.39 -6.93 -7.49
C PRO A 332 -22.63 -7.85 -7.37
N ASP A 333 -22.95 -8.56 -8.46
CA ASP A 333 -24.07 -9.50 -8.56
C ASP A 333 -23.67 -10.96 -8.25
N CYS A 334 -22.47 -11.20 -7.71
CA CYS A 334 -21.97 -12.54 -7.33
C CYS A 334 -21.72 -13.50 -8.49
N MET A 335 -21.39 -12.96 -9.65
CA MET A 335 -20.94 -13.77 -10.77
C MET A 335 -19.41 -13.77 -10.80
N GLU A 336 -18.84 -14.96 -10.69
CA GLU A 336 -17.40 -15.17 -10.83
C GLU A 336 -17.04 -15.26 -12.31
N ILE A 337 -16.16 -14.36 -12.75
CA ILE A 337 -15.59 -14.39 -14.09
C ILE A 337 -14.17 -14.97 -14.02
N ARG A 338 -13.79 -15.73 -15.04
CA ARG A 338 -12.43 -16.25 -15.15
C ARG A 338 -11.72 -15.61 -16.32
N THR A 339 -10.43 -15.41 -16.15
CA THR A 339 -9.57 -14.87 -17.21
C THR A 339 -8.21 -15.55 -17.17
N SER A 340 -7.55 -15.59 -18.32
CA SER A 340 -6.18 -16.04 -18.44
C SER A 340 -5.28 -14.83 -18.71
N TYR A 341 -4.00 -14.92 -18.32
CA TYR A 341 -3.02 -13.87 -18.59
C TYR A 341 -1.82 -14.45 -19.36
N PRO A 342 -1.41 -13.86 -20.50
CA PRO A 342 -2.02 -12.72 -21.19
C PRO A 342 -3.45 -13.01 -21.70
N GLN A 343 -4.31 -11.99 -21.69
CA GLN A 343 -5.70 -12.12 -22.09
C GLN A 343 -5.83 -12.28 -23.61
N SER A 344 -6.70 -13.20 -24.05
CA SER A 344 -7.18 -13.23 -25.43
C SER A 344 -8.19 -12.10 -25.69
N GLU A 345 -8.49 -11.77 -26.96
CA GLU A 345 -9.54 -10.79 -27.28
C GLU A 345 -10.89 -11.14 -26.65
N PHE A 346 -11.24 -12.43 -26.63
CA PHE A 346 -12.47 -12.91 -25.99
C PHE A 346 -12.44 -12.69 -24.48
N ASP A 347 -11.33 -13.06 -23.81
CA ASP A 347 -11.18 -12.88 -22.38
C ASP A 347 -11.21 -11.40 -21.98
N ALA A 348 -10.49 -10.54 -22.69
CA ALA A 348 -10.46 -9.10 -22.45
C ALA A 348 -11.85 -8.46 -22.63
N ARG A 349 -12.60 -8.89 -23.66
CA ARG A 349 -13.98 -8.47 -23.89
C ARG A 349 -14.90 -8.93 -22.76
N ASN A 350 -14.77 -10.18 -22.32
CA ASN A 350 -15.56 -10.74 -21.24
C ASN A 350 -15.29 -10.00 -19.92
N VAL A 351 -14.01 -9.80 -19.57
CA VAL A 351 -13.60 -9.03 -18.40
C VAL A 351 -14.13 -7.60 -18.45
N TYR A 352 -14.14 -6.95 -19.61
CA TYR A 352 -14.67 -5.60 -19.74
C TYR A 352 -16.19 -5.52 -19.51
N TYR A 353 -16.97 -6.30 -20.27
CA TYR A 353 -18.44 -6.17 -20.26
C TYR A 353 -19.11 -6.85 -19.06
N GLU A 354 -18.62 -8.04 -18.69
CA GLU A 354 -19.26 -8.85 -17.65
C GLU A 354 -18.71 -8.59 -16.25
N PHE A 355 -17.47 -8.09 -16.12
CA PHE A 355 -16.86 -7.80 -14.82
C PHE A 355 -16.60 -6.30 -14.57
N GLY A 356 -15.70 -5.68 -15.32
CA GLY A 356 -15.19 -4.35 -15.01
C GLY A 356 -16.23 -3.24 -15.13
N GLU A 357 -17.09 -3.27 -16.16
CA GLU A 357 -18.19 -2.31 -16.27
C GLU A 357 -19.21 -2.45 -15.12
N LYS A 358 -19.38 -3.63 -14.52
CA LYS A 358 -20.30 -3.80 -13.38
C LYS A 358 -19.83 -3.02 -12.15
N TRP A 359 -18.53 -2.81 -12.00
CA TRP A 359 -17.92 -2.00 -10.92
C TRP A 359 -17.93 -0.49 -11.17
N ARG A 360 -18.63 -0.02 -12.20
CA ARG A 360 -18.75 1.40 -12.55
C ARG A 360 -19.74 2.13 -11.64
N LEU A 361 -19.27 3.22 -11.03
CA LEU A 361 -20.02 4.00 -10.06
C LEU A 361 -21.18 4.79 -10.69
N ASP A 362 -20.96 5.41 -11.86
CA ASP A 362 -21.92 6.39 -12.43
C ASP A 362 -23.23 5.79 -12.94
N ARG A 363 -23.30 4.46 -13.09
CA ARG A 363 -24.41 3.78 -13.79
C ARG A 363 -24.99 2.59 -13.04
N ASN A 364 -24.15 1.82 -12.34
CA ASN A 364 -24.52 0.48 -11.91
C ASN A 364 -24.70 0.36 -10.39
N LEU A 365 -24.20 1.32 -9.60
CA LEU A 365 -24.12 1.19 -8.15
C LEU A 365 -24.72 2.43 -7.47
N HIS A 366 -25.66 2.23 -6.53
CA HIS A 366 -26.19 3.29 -5.66
C HIS A 366 -25.21 3.66 -4.53
N ILE A 367 -23.93 3.80 -4.87
CA ILE A 367 -22.85 4.10 -3.93
C ILE A 367 -22.43 5.56 -4.14
N PRO A 368 -22.35 6.37 -3.06
CA PRO A 368 -21.97 7.76 -3.20
C PRO A 368 -20.53 7.91 -3.71
N SER A 369 -20.32 8.85 -4.62
CA SER A 369 -18.98 9.21 -5.07
C SER A 369 -18.22 9.93 -3.96
N LEU A 370 -17.00 9.46 -3.67
CA LEU A 370 -16.07 10.15 -2.79
C LEU A 370 -15.41 11.35 -3.49
N PHE A 371 -15.50 11.44 -4.81
CA PHE A 371 -14.92 12.53 -5.58
C PHE A 371 -15.79 13.79 -5.51
N GLN A 372 -15.24 14.87 -4.96
CA GLN A 372 -15.92 16.16 -4.84
C GLN A 372 -15.96 16.90 -6.20
N PRO A 373 -17.11 17.44 -6.63
CA PRO A 373 -17.30 18.04 -7.97
C PRO A 373 -16.52 19.33 -8.20
N GLU A 374 -16.27 20.13 -7.16
CA GLU A 374 -15.66 21.45 -7.29
C GLU A 374 -14.18 21.42 -7.75
N HIS A 375 -13.50 20.28 -7.60
CA HIS A 375 -12.04 20.16 -7.75
C HIS A 375 -11.61 19.00 -8.65
N LYS A 376 -12.39 18.68 -9.71
CA LYS A 376 -12.09 17.60 -10.68
C LYS A 376 -11.49 18.14 -11.99
N PRO A 377 -10.17 18.43 -12.09
CA PRO A 377 -9.58 18.66 -13.41
C PRO A 377 -9.65 17.35 -14.19
N ILE A 378 -10.54 17.27 -15.17
CA ILE A 378 -10.64 16.18 -16.16
C ILE A 378 -9.78 16.58 -17.37
N TYR A 379 -8.98 15.65 -17.93
CA TYR A 379 -8.10 15.94 -19.07
C TYR A 379 -8.88 16.49 -20.26
N ASP A 380 -9.84 15.71 -20.74
CA ASP A 380 -10.78 16.06 -21.81
C ASP A 380 -12.22 15.79 -21.33
N PRO A 381 -12.94 16.81 -20.83
CA PRO A 381 -14.32 16.67 -20.37
C PRO A 381 -15.29 16.18 -21.45
N LEU A 382 -15.07 16.56 -22.72
CA LEU A 382 -15.95 16.18 -23.83
C LEU A 382 -15.78 14.69 -24.16
N SER A 383 -14.53 14.22 -24.21
CA SER A 383 -14.25 12.80 -24.37
C SER A 383 -14.73 12.01 -23.16
N PHE A 384 -14.50 12.49 -21.93
CA PHE A 384 -14.95 11.80 -20.72
C PHE A 384 -16.48 11.64 -20.67
N ALA A 385 -17.24 12.67 -21.05
CA ALA A 385 -18.70 12.64 -21.12
C ALA A 385 -19.26 11.83 -22.30
N ASN A 386 -18.43 11.43 -23.27
CA ASN A 386 -18.89 10.65 -24.41
C ASN A 386 -19.12 9.18 -24.02
N ASP A 387 -20.38 8.77 -24.05
CA ASP A 387 -20.82 7.41 -23.76
C ASP A 387 -20.43 6.36 -24.81
N ARG A 388 -20.12 6.79 -26.04
CA ARG A 388 -19.66 5.91 -27.12
C ARG A 388 -18.15 5.71 -27.03
N TYR A 389 -17.75 4.85 -26.11
CA TYR A 389 -16.37 4.42 -25.92
C TYR A 389 -16.28 2.90 -26.01
N THR A 390 -15.27 2.40 -26.72
CA THR A 390 -14.94 0.99 -26.79
C THR A 390 -13.42 0.87 -26.77
N PRO A 391 -12.85 0.17 -25.77
CA PRO A 391 -11.41 0.02 -25.67
C PRO A 391 -10.89 -0.92 -26.74
N LEU A 392 -9.56 -0.92 -26.89
CA LEU A 392 -8.81 -1.93 -27.60
C LEU A 392 -8.73 -3.20 -26.71
N PHE A 393 -9.21 -4.33 -27.23
CA PHE A 393 -9.19 -5.60 -26.49
C PHE A 393 -7.95 -6.46 -26.79
N ASP A 394 -7.49 -6.42 -28.05
CA ASP A 394 -6.26 -7.07 -28.48
C ASP A 394 -5.49 -6.09 -29.39
N PRO A 395 -4.31 -5.62 -28.95
CA PRO A 395 -3.51 -4.67 -29.72
C PRO A 395 -2.89 -5.33 -30.97
N TRP A 396 -2.68 -6.64 -30.97
CA TRP A 396 -2.11 -7.39 -32.08
C TRP A 396 -3.15 -7.78 -33.15
N LEU A 397 -4.39 -8.11 -32.78
CA LEU A 397 -5.44 -8.46 -33.76
C LEU A 397 -5.97 -7.24 -34.52
N HIS A 398 -6.05 -6.08 -33.86
CA HIS A 398 -6.45 -4.81 -34.49
C HIS A 398 -5.26 -4.10 -35.17
N SER A 399 -4.18 -4.81 -35.45
CA SER A 399 -2.99 -4.35 -36.20
C SER A 399 -3.21 -4.21 -37.71
N ASN A 400 -4.45 -4.15 -38.21
CA ASN A 400 -4.70 -3.38 -39.42
C ASN A 400 -4.57 -1.90 -39.07
N TYR A 401 -3.32 -1.52 -38.79
CA TYR A 401 -2.87 -0.18 -38.44
C TYR A 401 -3.58 0.83 -39.35
N SER A 402 -3.93 2.00 -38.81
CA SER A 402 -3.94 3.17 -39.68
C SER A 402 -2.57 3.21 -40.37
N SER A 403 -2.51 3.50 -41.66
CA SER A 403 -1.26 3.56 -42.43
C SER A 403 -0.12 4.34 -41.74
N TRP A 404 -0.48 5.20 -40.78
CA TRP A 404 0.36 6.07 -39.98
C TRP A 404 1.05 5.40 -38.78
N ALA A 405 0.40 4.45 -38.09
CA ALA A 405 1.01 3.80 -36.92
C ALA A 405 2.19 2.89 -37.32
N GLY A 406 2.09 2.22 -38.48
CA GLY A 406 3.19 1.43 -39.04
C GLY A 406 4.41 2.25 -39.49
N LEU A 407 4.31 3.58 -39.54
CA LEU A 407 5.44 4.48 -39.79
C LEU A 407 6.23 4.81 -38.50
N ILE A 408 5.70 4.48 -37.33
CA ILE A 408 6.24 4.93 -36.03
C ILE A 408 6.99 3.82 -35.33
N PHE A 409 6.48 2.59 -35.38
CA PHE A 409 7.13 1.43 -34.76
C PHE A 409 6.82 0.14 -35.53
N THR A 410 7.74 -0.82 -35.44
CA THR A 410 7.56 -2.18 -35.96
C THR A 410 7.21 -3.15 -34.82
N ARG A 411 6.63 -4.32 -35.16
CA ARG A 411 6.28 -5.35 -34.17
C ARG A 411 7.51 -5.85 -33.43
N GLU A 412 8.62 -5.99 -34.15
CA GLU A 412 9.91 -6.44 -33.64
C GLU A 412 10.49 -5.44 -32.64
N GLU A 413 10.41 -4.13 -32.94
CA GLU A 413 10.86 -3.08 -32.03
C GLU A 413 10.08 -3.08 -30.70
N VAL A 414 8.76 -3.24 -30.77
CA VAL A 414 7.91 -3.31 -29.57
C VAL A 414 8.30 -4.52 -28.71
N LYS A 415 8.44 -5.70 -29.33
CA LYS A 415 8.83 -6.93 -28.61
C LYS A 415 10.21 -6.85 -27.97
N VAL A 416 11.19 -6.30 -28.69
CA VAL A 416 12.55 -6.12 -28.17
C VAL A 416 12.57 -5.13 -27.00
N LEU A 417 11.82 -4.04 -27.12
CA LEU A 417 11.72 -3.03 -26.08
C LEU A 417 11.07 -3.57 -24.80
N CYS A 418 9.92 -4.22 -24.96
CA CYS A 418 9.11 -4.72 -23.86
C CYS A 418 9.57 -6.06 -23.31
N GLN A 419 10.55 -6.70 -23.97
CA GLN A 419 11.12 -7.99 -23.55
C GLN A 419 10.04 -9.08 -23.43
N GLY A 420 8.99 -9.01 -24.26
CA GLY A 420 7.87 -9.95 -24.26
C GLY A 420 6.83 -9.73 -23.16
N VAL A 421 6.88 -8.62 -22.42
CA VAL A 421 5.92 -8.31 -21.36
C VAL A 421 4.62 -7.74 -21.96
N PRO A 422 3.46 -8.43 -21.81
CA PRO A 422 2.22 -8.05 -22.50
C PRO A 422 1.69 -6.66 -22.14
N ALA A 423 1.81 -6.22 -20.88
CA ALA A 423 1.38 -4.90 -20.43
C ALA A 423 2.16 -3.77 -21.13
N CYS A 424 3.49 -3.90 -21.19
CA CYS A 424 4.34 -2.95 -21.91
C CYS A 424 4.02 -2.94 -23.42
N GLU A 425 3.83 -4.12 -24.02
CA GLU A 425 3.49 -4.22 -25.45
C GLU A 425 2.17 -3.50 -25.76
N TYR A 426 1.17 -3.69 -24.91
CA TYR A 426 -0.12 -3.02 -25.02
C TYR A 426 0.04 -1.49 -24.95
N ASP A 427 0.69 -0.97 -23.90
CA ASP A 427 0.86 0.47 -23.67
C ASP A 427 1.65 1.15 -24.80
N PHE A 428 2.65 0.48 -25.37
CA PHE A 428 3.36 1.00 -26.53
C PHE A 428 2.44 1.04 -27.75
N MET A 429 1.72 -0.05 -28.03
CA MET A 429 0.89 -0.14 -29.23
C MET A 429 -0.32 0.79 -29.20
N SER A 430 -0.89 1.05 -28.02
CA SER A 430 -2.05 1.92 -27.84
C SER A 430 -1.68 3.41 -27.96
N SER A 431 -0.57 3.84 -27.34
CA SER A 431 -0.17 5.24 -27.23
C SER A 431 0.85 5.68 -28.30
N GLY A 432 1.65 4.74 -28.79
CA GLY A 432 2.82 5.01 -29.64
C GLY A 432 4.02 5.61 -28.90
N ARG A 433 3.94 5.77 -27.58
CA ARG A 433 4.95 6.46 -26.77
C ARG A 433 5.88 5.45 -26.13
N ARG A 434 7.12 5.44 -26.62
CA ARG A 434 8.19 4.56 -26.14
C ARG A 434 8.43 4.70 -24.63
N GLU A 435 8.35 5.92 -24.13
CA GLU A 435 8.63 6.23 -22.73
C GLU A 435 7.58 5.57 -21.82
N ASP A 436 6.29 5.75 -22.10
CA ASP A 436 5.17 5.24 -21.29
C ASP A 436 5.22 3.72 -21.15
N ALA A 437 5.52 3.02 -22.23
CA ALA A 437 5.73 1.57 -22.21
C ALA A 437 6.92 1.13 -21.33
N LEU A 438 8.05 1.84 -21.41
CA LEU A 438 9.23 1.53 -20.59
C LEU A 438 8.96 1.74 -19.09
N ASP A 439 8.17 2.76 -18.73
CA ASP A 439 7.76 2.95 -17.35
C ASP A 439 6.85 1.82 -16.88
N THR A 440 5.86 1.41 -17.68
CA THR A 440 5.01 0.26 -17.36
C THR A 440 5.84 -0.99 -17.09
N LEU A 441 6.87 -1.26 -17.93
CA LEU A 441 7.81 -2.36 -17.72
C LEU A 441 8.62 -2.21 -16.42
N GLU A 442 9.10 -1.01 -16.09
CA GLU A 442 9.83 -0.74 -14.85
C GLU A 442 8.93 -0.95 -13.62
N TYR A 443 7.70 -0.43 -13.67
CA TYR A 443 6.71 -0.56 -12.60
C TYR A 443 6.30 -2.01 -12.36
N GLU A 444 6.10 -2.79 -13.42
CA GLU A 444 5.80 -4.21 -13.32
C GLU A 444 6.91 -4.98 -12.59
N ARG A 445 8.18 -4.76 -12.96
CA ARG A 445 9.33 -5.40 -12.28
C ARG A 445 9.47 -4.99 -10.84
N LYS A 446 9.32 -3.68 -10.58
CA LYS A 446 9.35 -3.13 -9.23
C LYS A 446 8.23 -3.73 -8.38
N PHE A 447 7.07 -3.97 -8.98
CA PHE A 447 5.94 -4.65 -8.36
C PHE A 447 6.28 -6.11 -8.02
N GLU A 448 6.74 -6.92 -8.98
CA GLU A 448 7.05 -8.34 -8.74
C GLU A 448 8.07 -8.49 -7.61
N LEU A 449 9.09 -7.63 -7.59
CA LEU A 449 10.07 -7.58 -6.52
C LEU A 449 9.45 -7.21 -5.15
N LYS A 450 8.52 -6.24 -5.14
CA LYS A 450 7.82 -5.83 -3.91
C LYS A 450 6.90 -6.92 -3.40
N LYS A 451 6.13 -7.59 -4.26
CA LYS A 451 5.24 -8.70 -3.87
C LYS A 451 6.05 -9.86 -3.30
N GLN A 452 7.11 -10.28 -3.99
CA GLN A 452 8.01 -11.35 -3.53
C GLN A 452 8.72 -11.05 -2.21
N LYS A 453 9.02 -9.78 -1.90
CA LYS A 453 9.69 -9.41 -0.64
C LYS A 453 8.71 -9.07 0.49
N GLY A 454 7.55 -8.50 0.16
CA GLY A 454 6.59 -7.94 1.11
C GLY A 454 5.58 -8.94 1.66
N GLU A 455 5.17 -9.93 0.86
CA GLU A 455 4.13 -10.90 1.26
C GLU A 455 4.72 -12.19 1.86
N VAL A 456 6.04 -12.32 1.88
CA VAL A 456 6.69 -13.49 2.48
C VAL A 456 6.50 -13.44 4.00
N ARG A 457 5.76 -14.43 4.51
CA ARG A 457 5.63 -14.63 5.94
C ARG A 457 6.93 -15.18 6.50
N VAL A 458 7.67 -14.33 7.20
CA VAL A 458 8.86 -14.73 7.94
C VAL A 458 8.47 -15.01 9.39
N GLN A 459 8.76 -16.22 9.89
CA GLN A 459 8.53 -16.56 11.29
C GLN A 459 9.70 -16.09 12.14
N SER A 460 9.43 -15.16 13.06
CA SER A 460 10.38 -14.77 14.11
C SER A 460 10.22 -15.68 15.32
N CYS A 461 11.33 -16.16 15.87
CA CYS A 461 11.38 -16.83 17.17
C CYS A 461 11.49 -15.82 18.34
N GLY A 462 11.69 -14.54 18.04
CA GLY A 462 11.95 -13.50 19.03
C GLY A 462 13.36 -13.59 19.64
N PRO A 463 13.86 -12.50 20.22
CA PRO A 463 15.16 -12.49 20.87
C PRO A 463 15.18 -13.50 22.02
N LEU A 464 16.21 -14.36 22.02
CA LEU A 464 16.41 -15.33 23.10
C LEU A 464 16.89 -14.62 24.37
N VAL A 465 16.25 -14.93 25.50
CA VAL A 465 16.63 -14.42 26.83
C VAL A 465 17.96 -15.05 27.25
N LYS A 466 18.88 -14.23 27.77
CA LYS A 466 20.19 -14.66 28.27
C LYS A 466 20.37 -14.32 29.75
N SER A 467 21.08 -15.17 30.49
CA SER A 467 21.44 -14.92 31.89
C SER A 467 22.61 -13.95 32.01
N LYS A 468 22.82 -13.36 33.19
CA LYS A 468 23.95 -12.45 33.45
C LYS A 468 25.28 -13.15 33.16
N GLY A 469 26.16 -12.48 32.40
CA GLY A 469 27.47 -13.01 32.02
C GLY A 469 27.50 -13.84 30.74
N VAL A 470 26.33 -14.16 30.17
CA VAL A 470 26.20 -14.82 28.86
C VAL A 470 26.18 -13.77 27.74
N LEU A 471 27.00 -13.99 26.72
CA LEU A 471 27.04 -13.27 25.46
C LEU A 471 26.26 -14.07 24.40
N LYS A 472 25.50 -13.38 23.56
CA LYS A 472 24.62 -14.00 22.56
C LYS A 472 25.03 -13.51 21.18
N TYR A 473 25.40 -14.44 20.30
CA TYR A 473 25.80 -14.18 18.92
C TYR A 473 24.84 -14.88 17.96
N PRO A 474 23.73 -14.23 17.58
CA PRO A 474 22.88 -14.70 16.49
C PRO A 474 23.64 -14.58 15.16
N SER A 475 23.65 -15.65 14.35
CA SER A 475 24.24 -15.58 13.01
C SER A 475 23.48 -14.57 12.15
N GLY A 476 24.13 -13.46 11.81
CA GLY A 476 23.52 -12.37 11.04
C GLY A 476 22.47 -11.56 11.82
N ASN A 477 22.63 -11.37 13.14
CA ASN A 477 21.83 -10.42 13.94
C ASN A 477 20.30 -10.59 13.86
N ASN A 478 19.80 -11.81 13.62
CA ASN A 478 18.38 -12.05 13.49
C ASN A 478 17.93 -13.33 14.22
N TYR A 479 16.63 -13.41 14.51
CA TYR A 479 15.97 -14.52 15.22
C TYR A 479 14.93 -15.20 14.35
N LEU A 480 15.21 -15.30 13.06
CA LEU A 480 14.30 -15.96 12.14
C LEU A 480 14.39 -17.48 12.30
N HIS A 481 13.29 -18.16 12.02
CA HIS A 481 13.24 -19.61 12.05
C HIS A 481 14.31 -20.23 11.15
N GLY A 482 15.09 -21.17 11.69
CA GLY A 482 16.18 -21.86 10.99
C GLY A 482 17.57 -21.27 11.23
N ILE A 483 17.68 -20.16 11.97
CA ILE A 483 18.96 -19.56 12.37
C ILE A 483 19.41 -20.09 13.72
N THR A 484 20.68 -20.50 13.80
CA THR A 484 21.30 -20.92 15.06
C THR A 484 21.90 -19.74 15.80
N VAL A 485 21.57 -19.62 17.07
CA VAL A 485 22.13 -18.61 17.97
C VAL A 485 23.19 -19.26 18.85
N THR A 486 24.41 -18.72 18.83
CA THR A 486 25.51 -19.23 19.65
C THR A 486 25.66 -18.41 20.92
N PHE A 487 25.75 -19.10 22.05
CA PHE A 487 26.00 -18.50 23.36
C PHE A 487 27.47 -18.67 23.74
N SER A 488 28.01 -17.68 24.42
CA SER A 488 29.35 -17.75 25.03
C SER A 488 29.33 -17.02 26.37
N CYS A 489 30.40 -17.13 27.16
CA CYS A 489 30.49 -16.48 28.46
C CYS A 489 31.57 -15.42 28.46
N LYS A 490 31.33 -14.35 29.24
CA LYS A 490 32.39 -13.42 29.63
C LYS A 490 33.46 -14.18 30.44
N PRO A 491 34.72 -13.70 30.49
CA PRO A 491 35.83 -14.41 31.13
C PRO A 491 35.61 -14.87 32.58
N GLU A 492 34.73 -14.19 33.33
CA GLU A 492 34.41 -14.49 34.74
C GLU A 492 33.27 -15.51 34.93
N TYR A 493 32.70 -16.02 33.83
CA TYR A 493 31.52 -16.90 33.85
C TYR A 493 31.79 -18.21 33.12
N PHE A 494 31.13 -19.27 33.56
CA PHE A 494 31.16 -20.59 32.91
C PHE A 494 29.77 -20.93 32.36
N LEU A 495 29.73 -21.41 31.12
CA LEU A 495 28.48 -21.81 30.48
C LEU A 495 28.09 -23.21 30.96
N HIS A 496 26.84 -23.37 31.41
CA HIS A 496 26.27 -24.67 31.75
C HIS A 496 25.02 -24.92 30.90
N GLY A 497 25.07 -25.91 30.02
CA GLY A 497 23.99 -26.25 29.08
C GLY A 497 24.46 -26.24 27.63
N GLU A 498 23.51 -26.22 26.70
CA GLU A 498 23.78 -26.20 25.26
C GLU A 498 24.28 -24.83 24.81
N GLN A 499 25.33 -24.83 23.98
CA GLN A 499 25.95 -23.62 23.46
C GLN A 499 25.21 -23.02 22.27
N GLN A 500 24.33 -23.80 21.63
CA GLN A 500 23.61 -23.43 20.42
C GLN A 500 22.12 -23.67 20.62
N ARG A 501 21.29 -22.79 20.07
CA ARG A 501 19.83 -22.92 20.09
C ARG A 501 19.22 -22.50 18.77
#